data_AF-A0A345VKJ9-F1
#
_entry.id   AF-A0A345VKJ9-F1
#
_cell.length_a   1.000
_cell.length_b   1.000
_cell.length_c   1.000
_cell.angle_alpha   90.00
_cell.angle_beta   90.00
_cell.angle_gamma   90.00
#
_symmetry.space_group_name_H-M   'P 1'
#
loop_
_entity.id
_entity.type
_entity.pdbx_description
1 polymer ?
#
loop_
_entity_poly.entity_id
_entity_poly.type
_entity_poly.pdbx_seq_one_letter_code
_entity_poly.pdbx_strand_id
1 'polypeptide(L)' 'MSENKLTILTENFEKGDSGEFVTGLTIMLDGPVKFAFDAVKEKYGYETDAEVLLDVIFTGLEKMVTGT' A
#
# COMPACT_ATOMS: atom_id res chain seq x y z
N MET A 1 12.30 5.05 -20.77
CA MET A 1 11.37 5.60 -19.75
C MET A 1 10.62 4.42 -19.17
N SER A 2 11.12 3.86 -18.07
CA SER A 2 10.47 2.77 -17.35
C SER A 2 9.21 3.33 -16.73
N GLU A 3 8.06 3.07 -17.35
CA GLU A 3 6.76 3.40 -16.77
C GLU A 3 6.54 2.48 -15.56
N ASN A 4 7.02 2.90 -14.39
CA ASN A 4 6.63 2.31 -13.11
C ASN A 4 5.15 2.63 -12.89
N LYS A 5 4.27 1.89 -13.56
CA LYS A 5 2.82 2.01 -13.42
C LYS A 5 2.37 1.16 -12.24
N LEU A 6 2.06 1.82 -11.13
CA LEU A 6 1.29 1.22 -10.05
C LEU A 6 -0.19 1.32 -10.42
N THR A 7 -0.90 0.20 -10.43
CA THR A 7 -2.36 0.22 -10.61
C THR A 7 -3.04 0.05 -9.26
N ILE A 8 -3.98 0.94 -8.98
CA ILE A 8 -4.80 0.93 -7.77
C ILE A 8 -6.26 0.92 -8.20
N LEU A 9 -7.01 -0.04 -7.68
CA LEU A 9 -8.46 -0.10 -7.78
C LEU A 9 -9.04 0.46 -6.48
N THR A 10 -10.04 1.32 -6.62
CA THR A 10 -10.71 1.96 -5.50
C THR A 10 -12.15 1.51 -5.46
N GLU A 11 -12.55 0.98 -4.33
CA GLU A 11 -13.91 0.49 -4.08
C GLU A 11 -14.45 1.13 -2.80
N ASN A 12 -15.73 1.52 -2.79
CA ASN A 12 -16.38 2.05 -1.59
C ASN A 12 -17.33 1.00 -1.04
N PHE A 13 -17.19 0.69 0.24
CA PHE A 13 -17.96 -0.31 0.97
C PHE A 13 -18.82 0.40 1.99
N GLU A 14 -20.11 0.05 2.06
CA GLU A 14 -20.98 0.52 3.13
C GLU A 14 -20.67 -0.23 4.42
N LYS A 15 -20.49 0.52 5.51
CA LYS A 15 -20.09 0.00 6.82
C LYS A 15 -21.32 -0.40 7.62
N GLY A 16 -21.87 -1.57 7.30
CA GLY A 16 -23.04 -2.12 8.01
C GLY A 16 -24.20 -1.12 8.05
N ASP A 17 -24.88 -1.03 9.19
CA ASP A 17 -26.13 -0.27 9.33
C ASP A 17 -25.94 1.25 9.51
N SER A 18 -24.70 1.75 9.55
CA SER A 18 -24.44 3.18 9.84
C SER A 18 -24.64 4.11 8.64
N GLY A 19 -24.69 3.55 7.42
CA GLY A 19 -24.70 4.32 6.17
C GLY A 19 -23.36 5.04 5.87
N GLU A 20 -22.31 4.80 6.66
CA GLU A 20 -20.97 5.32 6.37
C GLU A 20 -20.29 4.48 5.29
N PHE A 21 -19.59 5.12 4.35
CA PHE A 21 -18.78 4.43 3.35
C PHE A 21 -17.30 4.42 3.76
N VAL A 22 -16.66 3.26 3.65
CA VAL A 22 -15.21 3.11 3.77
C VAL A 22 -14.61 2.81 2.40
N THR A 23 -13.46 3.42 2.11
CA THR A 23 -12.74 3.17 0.87
C THR A 23 -11.77 2.01 1.05
N GLY A 24 -11.93 0.96 0.25
CA GLY A 24 -10.92 -0.07 0.06
C GLY A 24 -10.06 0.23 -1.15
N LEU A 25 -8.77 -0.08 -1.02
CA LEU A 25 -7.78 0.07 -2.09
C LEU A 25 -7.18 -1.30 -2.38
N THR A 26 -7.29 -1.75 -3.63
CA THR A 26 -6.61 -2.94 -4.11
C THR A 26 -5.45 -2.52 -5.00
N ILE A 27 -4.24 -2.90 -4.65
CA ILE A 27 -3.03 -2.58 -5.43
C ILE A 27 -2.56 -3.80 -6.20
N MET A 28 -2.19 -3.60 -7.47
CA MET A 28 -1.54 -4.64 -8.28
C MET A 28 -0.03 -4.42 -8.25
N LEU A 29 0.69 -5.39 -7.69
CA LEU A 29 2.15 -5.37 -7.59
C LEU A 29 2.77 -6.10 -8.79
N ASP A 30 3.22 -5.34 -9.78
CA ASP A 30 3.89 -5.87 -10.97
C ASP A 30 5.17 -5.08 -11.31
N GLY A 31 6.10 -5.75 -11.99
CA GLY A 31 7.33 -5.16 -12.50
C GLY A 31 8.20 -4.51 -11.39
N PRO A 32 8.76 -3.30 -11.64
CA PRO A 32 9.66 -2.63 -10.72
C PRO A 32 9.13 -2.44 -9.29
N VAL A 33 7.81 -2.25 -9.12
CA VAL A 33 7.25 -2.08 -7.77
C VAL A 33 7.28 -3.38 -7.00
N LYS A 34 7.04 -4.52 -7.67
CA LYS A 34 7.13 -5.84 -7.03
C LYS A 34 8.55 -6.13 -6.55
N PHE A 35 9.57 -5.81 -7.37
CA PHE A 35 10.96 -5.97 -6.96
C PHE A 35 11.32 -5.12 -5.73
N ALA A 36 10.76 -3.91 -5.62
CA ALA A 36 10.94 -3.08 -4.44
C ALA A 36 10.29 -3.71 -3.19
N PHE A 37 9.07 -4.25 -3.32
CA PHE A 37 8.39 -4.97 -2.24
C PHE A 37 9.21 -6.18 -1.78
N ASP A 38 9.66 -7.01 -2.72
CA ASP A 38 10.47 -8.21 -2.42
C ASP A 38 11.78 -7.84 -1.71
N ALA A 39 12.45 -6.76 -2.12
CA ALA A 39 13.67 -6.27 -1.46
C ALA A 39 13.42 -5.76 -0.03
N VAL A 40 12.29 -5.09 0.22
CA VAL A 40 11.90 -4.66 1.57
C VAL A 40 11.58 -5.88 2.45
N LYS A 41 10.87 -6.89 1.92
CA LYS A 41 10.61 -8.14 2.64
C LYS A 41 11.89 -8.80 3.11
N GLU A 42 12.84 -9.00 2.20
CA GLU A 42 14.12 -9.63 2.53
C GLU A 42 14.89 -8.84 3.59
N LYS A 43 14.92 -7.51 3.44
CA LYS A 43 15.66 -6.63 4.36
C LYS A 43 15.09 -6.61 5.78
N TYR A 44 13.77 -6.64 5.94
CA TYR A 44 13.11 -6.49 7.24
C TYR A 44 12.52 -7.81 7.78
N GLY A 45 12.64 -8.90 7.03
CA GLY A 45 12.13 -10.22 7.43
C GLY A 45 10.61 -10.34 7.38
N TYR A 46 9.94 -9.57 6.51
CA TYR A 46 8.49 -9.67 6.34
C TYR A 46 8.10 -10.90 5.51
N GLU A 47 7.00 -11.55 5.89
CA GLU A 47 6.51 -12.75 5.21
C GLU A 47 5.59 -12.38 4.05
N THR A 48 4.80 -11.31 4.21
CA THR A 48 3.75 -10.94 3.26
C THR A 48 3.93 -9.52 2.70
N ASP A 49 3.39 -9.29 1.49
CA ASP A 49 3.39 -7.96 0.88
C ASP A 49 2.49 -6.98 1.65
N ALA A 50 1.53 -7.49 2.42
CA ALA A 50 0.65 -6.69 3.28
C ALA A 50 1.42 -6.05 4.45
N GLU A 51 2.36 -6.78 5.05
CA GLU A 51 3.23 -6.25 6.12
C GLU A 51 4.12 -5.12 5.59
N VAL A 52 4.70 -5.31 4.40
CA VAL A 52 5.46 -4.27 3.71
C VAL A 52 4.59 -3.03 3.46
N LEU A 53 3.39 -3.24 2.91
CA LEU A 53 2.49 -2.13 2.58
C LEU A 53 2.08 -1.34 3.82
N LEU A 54 1.78 -2.04 4.93
CA LEU A 54 1.41 -1.43 6.19
C LEU A 54 2.52 -0.50 6.71
N ASP A 55 3.76 -0.99 6.73
CA ASP A 55 4.92 -0.22 7.17
C ASP A 55 5.21 0.98 6.24
N VAL A 56 5.11 0.78 4.93
CA VAL A 56 5.25 1.84 3.92
C VAL A 56 4.18 2.92 4.09
N ILE A 57 2.91 2.54 4.32
CA ILE A 57 1.82 3.50 4.53
C ILE A 57 2.06 4.30 5.80
N PHE A 58 2.33 3.67 6.94
CA PHE A 58 2.51 4.40 8.20
C PHE A 58 3.74 5.29 8.17
N THR A 59 4.88 4.77 7.70
CA THR A 59 6.10 5.56 7.55
C THR A 59 5.89 6.73 6.58
N GLY A 60 5.19 6.50 5.47
CA GLY A 60 4.90 7.53 4.47
C GLY A 60 3.97 8.61 5.01
N LEU A 61 2.87 8.22 5.65
CA LEU A 61 1.89 9.14 6.25
C LEU A 61 2.51 9.94 7.39
N GLU A 62 3.28 9.30 8.27
CA GLU A 62 3.99 9.98 9.35
C GLU A 62 4.88 11.09 8.77
N LYS A 63 5.74 10.77 7.81
CA LYS A 63 6.60 11.76 7.13
C LYS A 63 5.83 12.90 6.49
N MET A 64 4.68 12.61 5.89
CA MET A 64 3.83 13.64 5.26
C MET A 64 3.17 14.55 6.29
N VAL A 65 2.78 14.02 7.45
CA VAL A 65 2.12 14.77 8.52
C VAL A 65 3.12 15.55 9.36
N THR A 66 4.28 14.97 9.68
CA THR A 66 5.27 15.55 10.59
C THR A 66 6.38 16.34 9.88
N GLY A 67 6.58 16.11 8.59
CA GLY A 67 7.55 16.85 7.76
C GLY A 67 9.02 16.50 8.00
N THR A 68 9.31 15.43 8.74
CA THR A 68 10.67 14.94 9.06
C THR A 68 10.97 13.59 8.43
#